data_AF-A0A1J4JCC5-F1
#
_entry.id   AF-A0A1J4JCC5-F1
#
_cell.length_a   1.000
_cell.length_b   1.000
_cell.length_c   1.000
_cell.angle_alpha   90.00
_cell.angle_beta   90.00
_cell.angle_gamma   90.00
#
_symmetry.space_group_name_H-M   'P 1'
#
loop_
_entity.id
_entity.type
_entity.pdbx_description
1 polymer ?
#
loop_
_entity_poly.entity_id
_entity_poly.type
_entity_poly.pdbx_seq_one_letter_code
_entity_poly.pdbx_strand_id
1 'polypeptide(L)'
;MGTHVKYDFNTVISRLMTNSEKHDAAFRYNPELPDNFLSMTIADMDFPCPPPVLQAIKDRLEHPMLGYTLDIDYQYRRSIVGWLKRRHGWIIDPTTMVTTTGVCRALFNCIESLTKKTDGVIIQTPIYYPFYEAITAFNRTPIYNHLVHDEKGYYTIDFDDFEKKCKDPKNKLFLLCSPHNPTGRVWKEEELRRMAEICFANNVFIVCDEIHSDIIRTNQKHIPLGKLYPDQENMIFCTSPSKTFNLAGNELANIFIPKKLLWDEWESKFYTQQPNPLSMEALKAAYTKCDDWLEQIKIYLDDNFKHLDDRLNSELPESVFYPSEGTYLAWIDLSKFGLSDDELKRRITRAGLYVEYAGDFAANGEGHIRMNLACPRSILDQGIDLLVKCLKENYEDPQYSYRFETGKKMIDFSFTTLSNETKKLSQFFNENNNIFKSLFLFMRSIKCPISEFDIMNLINDLTKETQEKGFEGKNQIFVVFPDDHSSLKKFFDGKSINFDVVSDSNRELYQLLSIKPAVNSYRLYDALAVQKLIKAENSGIERKKIEDLQRTAYFVINSSLEVVYSHYGIGAGDTPSACQIIESLK
;
A
#
# COMPACT_ATOMS: atom_id res chain seq x y z
N MET A 1 -39.73 10.17 15.04
CA MET A 1 -39.00 10.78 13.91
C MET A 1 -37.62 11.11 14.42
N GLY A 2 -36.62 10.26 14.12
CA GLY A 2 -35.23 10.56 14.48
C GLY A 2 -34.71 11.68 13.59
N THR A 3 -33.93 12.59 14.14
CA THR A 3 -33.21 13.60 13.37
C THR A 3 -32.28 12.88 12.39
N HIS A 4 -32.57 12.92 11.08
CA HIS A 4 -31.64 12.44 10.07
C HIS A 4 -30.42 13.35 10.09
N VAL A 5 -29.30 12.83 10.61
CA VAL A 5 -28.02 13.54 10.62
C VAL A 5 -27.45 13.42 9.22
N LYS A 6 -27.27 14.54 8.52
CA LYS A 6 -26.60 14.55 7.22
C LYS A 6 -25.09 14.44 7.45
N TYR A 7 -24.46 13.39 6.96
CA TYR A 7 -23.01 13.20 7.05
C TYR A 7 -22.29 13.93 5.90
N ASP A 8 -21.08 14.40 6.17
CA ASP A 8 -20.24 15.08 5.19
C ASP A 8 -19.19 14.10 4.62
N PHE A 9 -19.29 13.84 3.32
CA PHE A 9 -18.36 13.03 2.53
C PHE A 9 -17.57 13.87 1.51
N ASN A 10 -17.67 15.19 1.53
CA ASN A 10 -16.96 16.09 0.62
C ASN A 10 -15.71 16.71 1.25
N THR A 11 -15.64 16.85 2.57
CA THR A 11 -14.44 17.39 3.23
C THR A 11 -13.25 16.45 3.02
N VAL A 12 -12.18 16.98 2.43
CA VAL A 12 -10.90 16.28 2.29
C VAL A 12 -10.17 16.32 3.63
N ILE A 13 -9.89 15.15 4.19
CA ILE A 13 -9.14 15.00 5.44
C ILE A 13 -7.79 14.36 5.11
N SER A 14 -6.70 15.06 5.47
CA SER A 14 -5.36 14.51 5.29
C SER A 14 -5.11 13.36 6.25
N ARG A 15 -4.60 12.24 5.71
CA ARG A 15 -4.04 11.12 6.48
C ARG A 15 -2.52 11.04 6.39
N LEU A 16 -1.88 12.09 5.87
CA LEU A 16 -0.42 12.21 5.93
C LEU A 16 0.03 12.32 7.38
N MET A 17 1.18 11.75 7.69
CA MET A 17 1.77 11.74 9.04
C MET A 17 0.91 11.02 10.08
N THR A 18 0.08 10.07 9.65
CA THR A 18 -0.72 9.21 10.54
C THR A 18 -0.26 7.75 10.55
N ASN A 19 0.87 7.47 9.89
CA ASN A 19 1.35 6.12 9.56
C ASN A 19 0.33 5.36 8.70
N SER A 20 -0.34 6.07 7.79
CA SER A 20 -1.25 5.46 6.84
C SER A 20 -0.46 4.63 5.83
N GLU A 21 -0.84 3.37 5.66
CA GLU A 21 -0.22 2.52 4.63
C GLU A 21 -0.49 3.07 3.23
N LYS A 22 -1.73 3.55 2.99
CA LYS A 22 -2.20 4.11 1.72
C LYS A 22 -1.42 5.37 1.30
N HIS A 23 -1.05 6.21 2.26
CA HIS A 23 -0.43 7.52 1.99
C HIS A 23 1.04 7.59 2.41
N ASP A 24 1.33 7.30 3.68
CA ASP A 24 2.67 7.49 4.21
C ASP A 24 3.61 6.37 3.73
N ALA A 25 3.12 5.12 3.58
CA ALA A 25 3.93 3.97 3.18
C ALA A 25 3.99 3.72 1.66
N ALA A 26 3.28 4.50 0.83
CA ALA A 26 3.13 4.26 -0.61
C ALA A 26 4.47 4.06 -1.35
N PHE A 27 5.51 4.79 -0.97
CA PHE A 27 6.84 4.69 -1.58
C PHE A 27 7.55 3.36 -1.33
N ARG A 28 7.13 2.58 -0.32
CA ARG A 28 7.64 1.21 -0.11
C ARG A 28 7.21 0.27 -1.23
N TYR A 29 6.00 0.48 -1.73
CA TYR A 29 5.38 -0.35 -2.76
C TYR A 29 5.61 0.23 -4.16
N ASN A 30 5.75 1.55 -4.27
CA ASN A 30 6.02 2.23 -5.53
C ASN A 30 7.04 3.39 -5.36
N PRO A 31 8.34 3.10 -5.45
CA PRO A 31 9.42 4.09 -5.29
C PRO A 31 9.48 5.17 -6.37
N GLU A 32 8.77 4.98 -7.48
CA GLU A 32 8.70 5.92 -8.60
C GLU A 32 7.65 7.03 -8.40
N LEU A 33 6.79 6.96 -7.39
CA LEU A 33 5.76 7.98 -7.15
C LEU A 33 6.37 9.39 -6.93
N PRO A 34 5.73 10.46 -7.46
CA PRO A 34 6.09 11.84 -7.13
C PRO A 34 5.76 12.17 -5.68
N ASP A 35 6.29 13.30 -5.19
CA ASP A 35 6.04 13.71 -3.80
C ASP A 35 4.60 14.19 -3.58
N ASN A 36 3.97 14.77 -4.60
CA ASN A 36 2.58 15.25 -4.60
C ASN A 36 1.61 14.25 -5.21
N PHE A 37 1.90 12.94 -5.12
CA PHE A 37 1.03 11.91 -5.66
C PHE A 37 -0.34 11.85 -4.94
N LEU A 38 -1.35 11.39 -5.67
CA LEU A 38 -2.67 11.04 -5.17
C LEU A 38 -2.78 9.52 -5.07
N SER A 39 -3.20 9.01 -3.91
CA SER A 39 -3.39 7.58 -3.68
C SER A 39 -4.86 7.19 -3.72
N MET A 40 -5.21 6.27 -4.62
CA MET A 40 -6.54 5.65 -4.77
C MET A 40 -6.41 4.12 -4.77
N THR A 41 -5.50 3.59 -3.93
CA THR A 41 -5.14 2.16 -3.85
C THR A 41 -5.95 1.40 -2.79
N ILE A 42 -5.36 1.21 -1.61
CA ILE A 42 -5.80 0.35 -0.51
C ILE A 42 -7.26 0.61 -0.18
N ALA A 43 -7.99 -0.47 0.10
CA ALA A 43 -9.40 -0.45 0.40
C ALA A 43 -9.69 0.04 1.85
N ASP A 44 -9.26 1.23 2.22
CA ASP A 44 -9.78 2.04 3.32
C ASP A 44 -10.32 3.38 2.75
N MET A 45 -11.26 4.00 3.45
CA MET A 45 -11.98 5.17 2.92
C MET A 45 -11.27 6.47 3.30
N ASP A 46 -11.38 7.49 2.45
CA ASP A 46 -10.97 8.87 2.74
C ASP A 46 -12.12 9.67 3.40
N PHE A 47 -12.97 8.96 4.14
CA PHE A 47 -14.05 9.51 4.94
C PHE A 47 -13.80 9.24 6.43
N PRO A 48 -14.23 10.14 7.33
CA PRO A 48 -14.16 9.86 8.76
C PRO A 48 -15.03 8.65 9.12
N CYS A 49 -14.60 7.88 10.11
CA CYS A 49 -15.43 6.82 10.69
C CYS A 49 -16.74 7.41 11.25
N PRO A 50 -17.82 6.60 11.35
CA PRO A 50 -19.10 7.08 11.85
C PRO A 50 -18.97 7.74 13.24
N PRO A 51 -19.57 8.92 13.48
CA PRO A 51 -19.53 9.57 14.79
C PRO A 51 -19.97 8.68 15.97
N PRO A 52 -21.01 7.82 15.86
CA PRO A 52 -21.37 6.91 16.96
C PRO A 52 -20.26 5.92 17.33
N VAL A 53 -19.43 5.49 16.37
CA VAL A 53 -18.27 4.62 16.62
C VAL A 53 -17.19 5.38 17.37
N LEU A 54 -16.84 6.59 16.90
CA LEU A 54 -15.85 7.43 17.56
C LEU A 54 -16.27 7.78 18.99
N GLN A 55 -17.56 8.03 19.21
CA GLN A 55 -18.09 8.29 20.56
C GLN A 55 -17.97 7.06 21.45
N ALA A 56 -18.31 5.85 20.97
CA ALA A 56 -18.20 4.63 21.77
C ALA A 56 -16.75 4.33 22.19
N ILE A 57 -15.77 4.62 21.31
CA ILE A 57 -14.34 4.51 21.66
C ILE A 57 -13.97 5.51 22.76
N LYS A 58 -14.42 6.77 22.65
CA LYS A 58 -14.18 7.80 23.67
C LYS A 58 -14.82 7.41 25.00
N ASP A 59 -16.08 7.00 24.99
CA ASP A 59 -16.80 6.54 26.18
C ASP A 59 -16.07 5.37 26.86
N ARG A 60 -15.48 4.46 26.08
CA ARG A 60 -14.70 3.34 26.63
C ARG A 60 -13.42 3.83 27.33
N LEU A 61 -12.81 4.92 26.89
CA LEU A 61 -11.61 5.50 27.50
C LEU A 61 -11.88 6.23 28.82
N GLU A 62 -13.15 6.56 29.13
CA GLU A 62 -13.52 7.06 30.46
C GLU A 62 -13.27 6.03 31.57
N HIS A 63 -13.23 4.74 31.21
CA HIS A 63 -12.79 3.70 32.13
C HIS A 63 -11.25 3.52 32.05
N PRO A 64 -10.51 3.76 33.15
CA PRO A 64 -9.05 3.91 33.13
C PRO A 64 -8.27 2.60 32.92
N MET A 65 -8.94 1.46 32.85
CA MET A 65 -8.32 0.14 32.63
C MET A 65 -8.64 -0.41 31.24
N LEU A 66 -7.59 -0.81 30.51
CA LEU A 66 -7.63 -1.42 29.17
C LEU A 66 -6.97 -2.81 29.15
N GLY A 67 -7.09 -3.56 30.26
CA GLY A 67 -6.54 -4.92 30.37
C GLY A 67 -7.28 -5.95 29.52
N TYR A 68 -6.95 -7.23 29.76
CA TYR A 68 -7.59 -8.36 29.06
C TYR A 68 -9.11 -8.24 29.08
N THR A 69 -9.70 -8.29 27.89
CA THR A 69 -11.13 -8.14 27.65
C THR A 69 -11.66 -9.45 27.10
N LEU A 70 -12.83 -9.88 27.57
CA LEU A 70 -13.46 -11.09 27.04
C LEU A 70 -13.94 -10.84 25.61
N ASP A 71 -13.56 -11.73 24.71
CA ASP A 71 -13.77 -11.69 23.27
C ASP A 71 -15.23 -11.68 22.81
N ILE A 72 -16.12 -12.35 23.54
CA ILE A 72 -17.46 -12.65 23.05
C ILE A 72 -18.50 -12.57 24.18
N ASP A 73 -18.77 -11.36 24.66
CA ASP A 73 -19.88 -11.11 25.59
C ASP A 73 -21.27 -11.20 24.88
N TYR A 74 -22.34 -11.17 25.67
CA TYR A 74 -23.71 -11.20 25.16
C TYR A 74 -24.02 -10.03 24.19
N GLN A 75 -23.57 -8.82 24.50
CA GLN A 75 -23.86 -7.63 23.70
C GLN A 75 -23.13 -7.68 22.35
N TYR A 76 -21.92 -8.21 22.33
CA TYR A 76 -21.13 -8.44 21.14
C TYR A 76 -21.85 -9.41 20.19
N ARG A 77 -22.15 -10.64 20.64
CA ARG A 77 -22.94 -11.62 19.85
C ARG A 77 -24.24 -11.02 19.36
N ARG A 78 -24.99 -10.36 20.24
CA ARG A 78 -26.28 -9.77 19.91
C ARG A 78 -26.16 -8.68 18.85
N SER A 79 -25.12 -7.84 18.90
CA SER A 79 -24.91 -6.79 17.91
C SER A 79 -24.73 -7.37 16.50
N ILE A 80 -23.95 -8.45 16.37
CA ILE A 80 -23.63 -9.11 15.11
C ILE A 80 -24.85 -9.87 14.57
N VAL A 81 -25.45 -10.75 15.38
CA VAL A 81 -26.65 -11.51 14.98
C VAL A 81 -27.78 -10.54 14.61
N GLY A 82 -27.93 -9.47 15.39
CA GLY A 82 -28.89 -8.41 15.11
C GLY A 82 -28.62 -7.73 13.77
N TRP A 83 -27.37 -7.40 13.46
CA TRP A 83 -26.98 -6.79 12.18
C TRP A 83 -27.29 -7.69 11.00
N LEU A 84 -26.79 -8.93 11.02
CA LEU A 84 -26.97 -9.91 9.95
C LEU A 84 -28.45 -10.22 9.69
N LYS A 85 -29.26 -10.31 10.74
CA LYS A 85 -30.71 -10.48 10.61
C LYS A 85 -31.39 -9.26 9.98
N ARG A 86 -31.08 -8.04 10.43
CA ARG A 86 -31.74 -6.81 9.94
C ARG A 86 -31.33 -6.46 8.52
N ARG A 87 -30.04 -6.59 8.18
CA ARG A 87 -29.47 -6.18 6.89
C ARG A 87 -29.62 -7.24 5.82
N HIS A 88 -29.33 -8.50 6.17
CA HIS A 88 -29.21 -9.59 5.19
C HIS A 88 -30.33 -10.64 5.33
N GLY A 89 -31.14 -10.54 6.38
CA GLY A 89 -32.16 -11.55 6.69
C GLY A 89 -31.55 -12.91 7.07
N TRP A 90 -30.31 -12.92 7.56
CA TRP A 90 -29.60 -14.13 7.94
C TRP A 90 -29.65 -14.33 9.45
N ILE A 91 -30.23 -15.44 9.88
CA ILE A 91 -30.29 -15.85 11.29
C ILE A 91 -29.19 -16.86 11.51
N ILE A 92 -28.07 -16.40 12.06
CA ILE A 92 -26.89 -17.23 12.33
C ILE A 92 -26.87 -17.70 13.78
N ASP A 93 -26.35 -18.90 14.01
CA ASP A 93 -26.13 -19.42 15.36
C ASP A 93 -24.91 -18.70 16.00
N PRO A 94 -25.09 -17.93 17.10
CA PRO A 94 -23.98 -17.25 17.75
C PRO A 94 -22.99 -18.20 18.43
N THR A 95 -23.31 -19.49 18.61
CA THR A 95 -22.41 -20.48 19.21
C THR A 95 -21.31 -20.95 18.26
N THR A 96 -21.48 -20.71 16.95
CA THR A 96 -20.50 -21.09 15.92
C THR A 96 -19.45 -19.99 15.69
N MET A 97 -19.52 -18.89 16.44
CA MET A 97 -18.72 -17.69 16.19
C MET A 97 -17.39 -17.72 16.93
N VAL A 98 -16.33 -17.30 16.25
CA VAL A 98 -15.00 -16.99 16.80
C VAL A 98 -14.53 -15.64 16.26
N THR A 99 -13.53 -15.03 16.91
CA THR A 99 -12.94 -13.77 16.47
C THR A 99 -11.53 -13.96 15.91
N THR A 100 -11.16 -13.14 14.92
CA THR A 100 -9.77 -13.06 14.42
C THR A 100 -9.32 -11.62 14.27
N THR A 101 -8.01 -11.41 14.17
CA THR A 101 -7.39 -10.12 13.86
C THR A 101 -7.51 -9.79 12.36
N GLY A 102 -8.76 -9.74 11.87
CA GLY A 102 -9.09 -9.51 10.46
C GLY A 102 -9.38 -10.78 9.65
N VAL A 103 -10.03 -10.59 8.50
CA VAL A 103 -10.46 -11.68 7.61
C VAL A 103 -9.27 -12.34 6.92
N CYS A 104 -8.25 -11.58 6.50
CA CYS A 104 -7.04 -12.18 5.91
C CYS A 104 -6.43 -13.22 6.85
N ARG A 105 -6.28 -12.90 8.15
CA ARG A 105 -5.80 -13.88 9.15
C ARG A 105 -6.70 -15.12 9.22
N ALA A 106 -8.03 -14.95 9.13
CA ALA A 106 -8.95 -16.08 9.11
C ALA A 106 -8.75 -16.98 7.87
N LEU A 107 -8.46 -16.42 6.70
CA LEU A 107 -8.17 -17.21 5.49
C LEU A 107 -6.94 -18.10 5.68
N PHE A 108 -5.85 -17.56 6.23
CA PHE A 108 -4.65 -18.34 6.55
C PHE A 108 -4.97 -19.50 7.50
N ASN A 109 -5.67 -19.21 8.60
CA ASN A 109 -6.08 -20.22 9.57
C ASN A 109 -6.98 -21.30 8.95
N CYS A 110 -7.94 -20.90 8.11
CA CYS A 110 -8.85 -21.82 7.41
C CYS A 110 -8.06 -22.78 6.51
N ILE A 111 -7.14 -22.27 5.70
CA ILE A 111 -6.31 -23.10 4.82
C ILE A 111 -5.48 -24.08 5.64
N GLU A 112 -4.87 -23.62 6.73
CA GLU A 112 -4.05 -24.47 7.58
C GLU A 112 -4.84 -25.60 8.25
N SER A 113 -6.10 -25.36 8.64
CA SER A 113 -6.96 -26.35 9.29
C SER A 113 -7.70 -27.27 8.31
N LEU A 114 -8.08 -26.77 7.13
CA LEU A 114 -8.95 -27.50 6.20
C LEU A 114 -8.20 -28.32 5.15
N THR A 115 -6.89 -28.12 5.02
CA THR A 115 -6.11 -28.72 3.93
C THR A 115 -4.80 -29.32 4.42
N LYS A 116 -4.15 -30.13 3.59
CA LYS A 116 -2.80 -30.67 3.79
C LYS A 116 -1.84 -30.04 2.77
N LYS A 117 -0.53 -30.24 2.98
CA LYS A 117 0.49 -29.83 1.99
C LYS A 117 0.11 -30.39 0.62
N THR A 118 0.34 -29.58 -0.41
CA THR A 118 0.03 -29.84 -1.83
C THR A 118 -1.44 -29.99 -2.21
N ASP A 119 -2.39 -29.98 -1.26
CA ASP A 119 -3.82 -29.92 -1.60
C ASP A 119 -4.10 -28.66 -2.45
N GLY A 120 -5.05 -28.80 -3.38
CA GLY A 120 -5.51 -27.72 -4.24
C GLY A 120 -6.54 -26.84 -3.53
N VAL A 121 -6.39 -25.53 -3.67
CA VAL A 121 -7.33 -24.51 -3.19
C VAL A 121 -7.83 -23.70 -4.36
N ILE A 122 -9.12 -23.80 -4.65
CA ILE A 122 -9.79 -23.12 -5.76
C ILE A 122 -10.03 -21.66 -5.38
N ILE A 123 -9.69 -20.75 -6.28
CA ILE A 123 -10.00 -19.31 -6.20
C ILE A 123 -10.48 -18.82 -7.56
N GLN A 124 -11.35 -17.82 -7.55
CA GLN A 124 -11.88 -17.20 -8.77
C GLN A 124 -11.05 -15.98 -9.14
N THR A 125 -10.44 -15.94 -10.32
CA THR A 125 -9.48 -14.88 -10.71
C THR A 125 -10.06 -13.93 -11.77
N PRO A 126 -9.70 -12.62 -11.78
CA PRO A 126 -8.73 -11.96 -10.89
C PRO A 126 -9.21 -11.85 -9.45
N ILE A 127 -8.30 -11.95 -8.47
CA ILE A 127 -8.62 -11.87 -7.04
C ILE A 127 -7.53 -11.19 -6.25
N TYR A 128 -7.93 -10.51 -5.19
CA TYR A 128 -7.06 -9.86 -4.22
C TYR A 128 -5.90 -10.78 -3.79
N TYR A 129 -4.66 -10.31 -3.96
CA TYR A 129 -3.43 -11.11 -3.83
C TYR A 129 -3.28 -11.90 -2.52
N PRO A 130 -3.72 -11.42 -1.35
CA PRO A 130 -3.68 -12.21 -0.11
C PRO A 130 -4.41 -13.55 -0.14
N PHE A 131 -5.34 -13.79 -1.08
CA PHE A 131 -5.89 -15.13 -1.30
C PHE A 131 -4.79 -16.10 -1.78
N TYR A 132 -3.96 -15.66 -2.73
CA TYR A 132 -2.83 -16.44 -3.22
C TYR A 132 -1.75 -16.62 -2.15
N GLU A 133 -1.42 -15.57 -1.41
CA GLU A 133 -0.44 -15.65 -0.31
C GLU A 133 -0.88 -16.63 0.76
N ALA A 134 -2.16 -16.61 1.16
CA ALA A 134 -2.69 -17.52 2.17
C ALA A 134 -2.55 -19.00 1.75
N ILE A 135 -2.69 -19.29 0.45
CA ILE A 135 -2.53 -20.64 -0.10
C ILE A 135 -1.05 -21.05 -0.11
N THR A 136 -0.20 -20.20 -0.66
CA THR A 136 1.20 -20.55 -0.91
C THR A 136 2.06 -20.52 0.36
N ALA A 137 1.70 -19.71 1.37
CA ALA A 137 2.39 -19.65 2.67
C ALA A 137 2.46 -21.00 3.39
N PHE A 138 1.53 -21.91 3.10
CA PHE A 138 1.49 -23.25 3.68
C PHE A 138 1.82 -24.36 2.67
N ASN A 139 2.42 -24.05 1.52
CA ASN A 139 2.74 -25.00 0.46
C ASN A 139 1.50 -25.75 -0.07
N ARG A 140 0.36 -25.06 -0.22
CA ARG A 140 -0.81 -25.55 -0.96
C ARG A 140 -0.73 -25.05 -2.40
N THR A 141 -1.52 -25.67 -3.28
CA THR A 141 -1.52 -25.37 -4.70
C THR A 141 -2.71 -24.46 -5.04
N PRO A 142 -2.50 -23.22 -5.52
CA PRO A 142 -3.59 -22.39 -5.98
C PRO A 142 -4.16 -22.94 -7.30
N ILE A 143 -5.49 -23.06 -7.38
CA ILE A 143 -6.21 -23.57 -8.54
C ILE A 143 -7.13 -22.46 -9.06
N TYR A 144 -6.77 -21.88 -10.20
CA TYR A 144 -7.47 -20.69 -10.72
C TYR A 144 -8.68 -21.08 -11.56
N ASN A 145 -9.89 -20.78 -11.10
CA ASN A 145 -11.08 -20.70 -11.95
C ASN A 145 -11.15 -19.26 -12.51
N HIS A 146 -10.78 -19.08 -13.77
CA HIS A 146 -10.75 -17.76 -14.39
C HIS A 146 -12.19 -17.29 -14.63
N LEU A 147 -12.56 -16.14 -14.06
CA LEU A 147 -13.82 -15.51 -14.40
C LEU A 147 -13.74 -15.01 -15.84
N VAL A 148 -14.87 -15.06 -16.54
CA VAL A 148 -15.01 -14.60 -17.93
C VAL A 148 -15.83 -13.33 -17.95
N HIS A 149 -15.48 -12.34 -18.77
CA HIS A 149 -16.26 -11.11 -18.89
C HIS A 149 -16.69 -10.86 -20.33
N ASP A 150 -17.80 -10.12 -20.48
CA ASP A 150 -18.26 -9.66 -21.79
C ASP A 150 -17.50 -8.39 -22.24
N GLU A 151 -17.85 -7.88 -23.43
CA GLU A 151 -17.27 -6.67 -24.01
C GLU A 151 -17.53 -5.39 -23.20
N LYS A 152 -18.50 -5.43 -22.26
CA LYS A 152 -18.82 -4.33 -21.34
C LYS A 152 -18.11 -4.47 -20.00
N GLY A 153 -17.32 -5.52 -19.80
CA GLY A 153 -16.61 -5.79 -18.54
C GLY A 153 -17.46 -6.45 -17.46
N TYR A 154 -18.63 -7.02 -17.80
CA TYR A 154 -19.43 -7.77 -16.83
C TYR A 154 -18.89 -9.20 -16.66
N TYR A 155 -18.29 -9.49 -15.51
CA TYR A 155 -17.71 -10.79 -15.18
C TYR A 155 -18.77 -11.84 -14.86
N THR A 156 -18.53 -13.11 -15.17
CA THR A 156 -19.34 -14.29 -14.86
C THR A 156 -18.45 -15.51 -14.60
N ILE A 157 -19.02 -16.56 -14.04
CA ILE A 157 -18.29 -17.78 -13.68
C ILE A 157 -18.33 -18.77 -14.84
N ASP A 158 -17.17 -19.30 -15.25
CA ASP A 158 -17.10 -20.50 -16.06
C ASP A 158 -17.40 -21.71 -15.18
N PHE A 159 -18.67 -22.12 -15.16
CA PHE A 159 -19.13 -23.23 -14.33
C PHE A 159 -18.64 -24.59 -14.80
N ASP A 160 -18.37 -24.77 -16.10
CA ASP A 160 -17.91 -26.05 -16.63
C ASP A 160 -16.46 -26.30 -16.18
N ASP A 161 -15.62 -25.26 -16.25
CA ASP A 161 -14.28 -25.29 -15.68
C ASP A 161 -14.28 -25.41 -14.16
N PHE A 162 -15.16 -24.68 -13.46
CA PHE A 162 -15.30 -24.76 -12.00
C PHE A 162 -15.68 -26.17 -11.55
N GLU A 163 -16.69 -26.79 -12.18
CA GLU A 163 -17.12 -28.16 -11.85
C GLU A 163 -16.01 -29.18 -12.15
N LYS A 164 -15.31 -29.03 -13.28
CA LYS A 164 -14.15 -29.87 -13.62
C LYS A 164 -13.06 -29.79 -12.56
N LYS A 165 -12.77 -28.59 -12.05
CA LYS A 165 -11.79 -28.39 -10.97
C LYS A 165 -12.27 -29.00 -9.66
N CYS A 166 -13.54 -28.83 -9.28
CA CYS A 166 -14.07 -29.47 -8.08
C CYS A 166 -14.04 -31.01 -8.14
N LYS A 167 -14.18 -31.61 -9.32
CA LYS A 167 -14.08 -33.07 -9.51
C LYS A 167 -12.69 -33.66 -9.28
N ASP A 168 -11.62 -32.85 -9.34
CA ASP A 168 -10.28 -33.35 -9.01
C ASP A 168 -10.19 -33.61 -7.50
N PRO A 169 -9.99 -34.86 -7.06
CA PRO A 169 -9.94 -35.19 -5.64
C PRO A 169 -8.78 -34.52 -4.89
N LYS A 170 -7.79 -33.91 -5.56
CA LYS A 170 -6.75 -33.11 -4.92
C LYS A 170 -7.23 -31.73 -4.48
N ASN A 171 -8.32 -31.22 -5.05
CA ASN A 171 -8.85 -29.90 -4.74
C ASN A 171 -9.80 -30.03 -3.55
N LYS A 172 -9.44 -29.44 -2.41
CA LYS A 172 -10.12 -29.67 -1.12
C LYS A 172 -10.93 -28.49 -0.63
N LEU A 173 -10.58 -27.29 -1.10
CA LEU A 173 -11.10 -26.04 -0.56
C LEU A 173 -11.41 -25.09 -1.71
N PHE A 174 -12.52 -24.37 -1.61
CA PHE A 174 -12.86 -23.22 -2.42
C PHE A 174 -12.93 -21.98 -1.53
N LEU A 175 -12.12 -20.96 -1.85
CA LEU A 175 -12.23 -19.64 -1.23
C LEU A 175 -13.11 -18.76 -2.11
N LEU A 176 -14.32 -18.50 -1.64
CA LEU A 176 -15.30 -17.63 -2.30
C LEU A 176 -15.16 -16.20 -1.77
N CYS A 177 -15.01 -15.22 -2.66
CA CYS A 177 -15.08 -13.79 -2.33
C CYS A 177 -16.45 -13.23 -2.77
N SER A 178 -17.27 -12.76 -1.83
CA SER A 178 -18.67 -12.39 -2.07
C SER A 178 -19.12 -11.22 -1.19
N PRO A 179 -19.21 -9.97 -1.68
CA PRO A 179 -18.91 -9.50 -3.04
C PRO A 179 -17.47 -9.69 -3.47
N HIS A 180 -17.26 -9.82 -4.78
CA HIS A 180 -15.97 -10.21 -5.35
C HIS A 180 -15.03 -9.03 -5.58
N ASN A 181 -13.86 -9.03 -4.95
CA ASN A 181 -12.78 -8.05 -5.14
C ASN A 181 -11.69 -8.62 -6.08
N PRO A 182 -11.43 -8.04 -7.26
CA PRO A 182 -11.68 -6.63 -7.62
C PRO A 182 -12.88 -6.34 -8.50
N THR A 183 -13.49 -7.34 -9.15
CA THR A 183 -14.49 -7.13 -10.21
C THR A 183 -15.75 -6.39 -9.73
N GLY A 184 -16.01 -6.37 -8.42
CA GLY A 184 -17.16 -5.72 -7.83
C GLY A 184 -18.46 -6.49 -8.02
N ARG A 185 -18.42 -7.72 -8.53
CA ARG A 185 -19.61 -8.57 -8.70
C ARG A 185 -20.28 -8.86 -7.35
N VAL A 186 -21.61 -8.81 -7.37
CA VAL A 186 -22.47 -9.36 -6.32
C VAL A 186 -23.14 -10.59 -6.90
N TRP A 187 -22.83 -11.76 -6.34
CA TRP A 187 -23.31 -13.02 -6.90
C TRP A 187 -24.81 -13.17 -6.72
N LYS A 188 -25.48 -13.59 -7.79
CA LYS A 188 -26.91 -13.88 -7.77
C LYS A 188 -27.18 -15.18 -7.02
N GLU A 189 -28.42 -15.37 -6.57
CA GLU A 189 -28.80 -16.57 -5.81
C GLU A 189 -28.51 -17.85 -6.61
N GLU A 190 -28.86 -17.87 -7.89
CA GLU A 190 -28.63 -19.00 -8.78
C GLU A 190 -27.14 -19.31 -8.97
N GLU A 191 -26.28 -18.29 -9.02
CA GLU A 191 -24.84 -18.46 -9.12
C GLU A 191 -24.26 -19.06 -7.82
N LEU A 192 -24.68 -18.52 -6.67
CA LEU A 192 -24.27 -19.01 -5.34
C LEU A 192 -24.70 -20.46 -5.10
N ARG A 193 -25.96 -20.79 -5.42
CA ARG A 193 -26.48 -22.16 -5.29
C ARG A 193 -25.70 -23.13 -6.16
N ARG A 194 -25.49 -22.77 -7.43
CA ARG A 194 -24.75 -23.62 -8.37
C ARG A 194 -23.31 -23.87 -7.91
N MET A 195 -22.59 -22.84 -7.45
CA MET A 195 -21.25 -23.02 -6.89
C MET A 195 -21.26 -23.95 -5.68
N ALA A 196 -22.17 -23.72 -4.72
CA ALA A 196 -22.24 -24.50 -3.49
C ALA A 196 -22.60 -25.97 -3.76
N GLU A 197 -23.59 -26.23 -4.59
CA GLU A 197 -24.03 -27.58 -4.96
C GLU A 197 -22.93 -28.37 -5.67
N ILE A 198 -22.16 -27.73 -6.55
CA ILE A 198 -20.96 -28.32 -7.17
C ILE A 198 -19.93 -28.69 -6.10
N CYS A 199 -19.65 -27.78 -5.16
CA CYS A 199 -18.70 -28.07 -4.07
C CYS A 199 -19.16 -29.24 -3.20
N PHE A 200 -20.44 -29.25 -2.77
CA PHE A 200 -21.00 -30.30 -1.94
C PHE A 200 -20.97 -31.66 -2.63
N ALA A 201 -21.34 -31.73 -3.91
CA ALA A 201 -21.32 -32.96 -4.70
C ALA A 201 -19.92 -33.57 -4.82
N ASN A 202 -18.87 -32.74 -4.70
CA ASN A 202 -17.48 -33.16 -4.87
C ASN A 202 -16.65 -33.14 -3.58
N ASN A 203 -17.28 -32.94 -2.41
CA ASN A 203 -16.61 -32.82 -1.10
C ASN A 203 -15.54 -31.71 -1.05
N VAL A 204 -15.77 -30.61 -1.76
CA VAL A 204 -14.95 -29.39 -1.64
C VAL A 204 -15.53 -28.53 -0.53
N PHE A 205 -14.72 -28.17 0.46
CA PHE A 205 -15.13 -27.28 1.55
C PHE A 205 -15.18 -25.83 1.05
N ILE A 206 -16.09 -25.00 1.58
CA ILE A 206 -16.20 -23.59 1.17
C ILE A 206 -15.78 -22.67 2.32
N VAL A 207 -14.92 -21.70 2.05
CA VAL A 207 -14.70 -20.54 2.95
C VAL A 207 -15.16 -19.31 2.20
N CYS A 208 -16.15 -18.61 2.74
CA CYS A 208 -16.74 -17.44 2.12
C CYS A 208 -16.28 -16.16 2.83
N ASP A 209 -15.47 -15.37 2.14
CA ASP A 209 -15.15 -14.00 2.51
C ASP A 209 -16.28 -13.07 2.10
N GLU A 210 -17.04 -12.62 3.10
CA GLU A 210 -18.16 -11.68 2.94
C GLU A 210 -17.86 -10.31 3.56
N ILE A 211 -16.58 -9.91 3.61
CA ILE A 211 -16.16 -8.64 4.25
C ILE A 211 -16.78 -7.39 3.61
N HIS A 212 -17.16 -7.46 2.33
CA HIS A 212 -17.77 -6.35 1.58
C HIS A 212 -19.31 -6.41 1.52
N SER A 213 -19.95 -7.34 2.23
CA SER A 213 -21.41 -7.64 2.16
C SER A 213 -22.34 -6.45 2.39
N ASP A 214 -21.91 -5.42 3.12
CA ASP A 214 -22.73 -4.25 3.43
C ASP A 214 -22.59 -3.10 2.41
N ILE A 215 -21.50 -3.05 1.64
CA ILE A 215 -21.24 -2.02 0.64
C ILE A 215 -21.72 -2.53 -0.71
N ILE A 216 -23.01 -2.32 -0.96
CA ILE A 216 -23.74 -2.79 -2.14
C ILE A 216 -24.40 -1.59 -2.80
N ARG A 217 -24.42 -1.52 -4.14
CA ARG A 217 -25.15 -0.45 -4.85
C ARG A 217 -26.63 -0.48 -4.48
N THR A 218 -27.32 0.65 -4.51
CA THR A 218 -28.70 0.74 -3.97
C THR A 218 -29.73 -0.12 -4.71
N ASN A 219 -29.46 -0.49 -5.96
CA ASN A 219 -30.29 -1.40 -6.76
C ASN A 219 -29.87 -2.88 -6.68
N GLN A 220 -28.86 -3.22 -5.89
CA GLN A 220 -28.33 -4.56 -5.73
C GLN A 220 -28.60 -5.11 -4.33
N LYS A 221 -28.43 -6.43 -4.16
CA LYS A 221 -28.62 -7.08 -2.85
C LYS A 221 -27.60 -8.21 -2.66
N HIS A 222 -26.90 -8.16 -1.54
CA HIS A 222 -26.07 -9.27 -1.07
C HIS A 222 -26.93 -10.42 -0.54
N ILE A 223 -26.51 -11.65 -0.82
CA ILE A 223 -27.13 -12.87 -0.30
C ILE A 223 -26.04 -13.67 0.42
N PRO A 224 -26.05 -13.69 1.77
CA PRO A 224 -25.10 -14.52 2.50
C PRO A 224 -25.27 -15.98 2.12
N LEU A 225 -24.19 -16.68 1.78
CA LEU A 225 -24.28 -18.07 1.33
C LEU A 225 -24.86 -18.96 2.44
N GLY A 226 -24.51 -18.70 3.70
CA GLY A 226 -25.02 -19.42 4.86
C GLY A 226 -26.53 -19.28 5.09
N LYS A 227 -27.17 -18.28 4.49
CA LYS A 227 -28.64 -18.14 4.52
C LYS A 227 -29.33 -19.15 3.60
N LEU A 228 -28.69 -19.53 2.49
CA LEU A 228 -29.25 -20.45 1.50
C LEU A 228 -29.16 -21.91 1.94
N TYR A 229 -28.22 -22.22 2.83
CA TYR A 229 -27.92 -23.57 3.31
C TYR A 229 -27.67 -23.58 4.83
N PRO A 230 -28.69 -23.30 5.67
CA PRO A 230 -28.53 -23.15 7.12
C PRO A 230 -28.06 -24.43 7.83
N ASP A 231 -28.34 -25.62 7.26
CA ASP A 231 -28.00 -26.92 7.84
C ASP A 231 -26.67 -27.51 7.30
N GLN A 232 -25.97 -26.79 6.43
CA GLN A 232 -24.72 -27.26 5.84
C GLN A 232 -23.50 -26.85 6.67
N GLU A 233 -22.76 -27.86 7.15
CA GLU A 233 -21.61 -27.64 8.03
C GLU A 233 -20.28 -27.49 7.29
N ASN A 234 -20.20 -27.86 6.00
CA ASN A 234 -18.96 -27.81 5.21
C ASN A 234 -18.67 -26.41 4.64
N MET A 235 -18.94 -25.38 5.43
CA MET A 235 -18.75 -23.98 5.08
C MET A 235 -18.21 -23.18 6.26
N ILE A 236 -17.41 -22.14 5.99
CA ILE A 236 -17.05 -21.10 6.96
C ILE A 236 -17.40 -19.75 6.37
N PHE A 237 -17.87 -18.82 7.19
CA PHE A 237 -18.19 -17.45 6.77
C PHE A 237 -17.33 -16.44 7.52
N CYS A 238 -16.74 -15.51 6.78
CA CYS A 238 -15.87 -14.47 7.31
C CYS A 238 -16.52 -13.10 7.09
N THR A 239 -16.75 -12.35 8.16
CA THR A 239 -17.33 -11.00 8.11
C THR A 239 -16.53 -10.03 8.98
N SER A 240 -16.66 -8.73 8.75
CA SER A 240 -16.05 -7.71 9.62
C SER A 240 -16.73 -6.35 9.38
N PRO A 241 -16.84 -5.49 10.41
CA PRO A 241 -17.28 -4.10 10.21
C PRO A 241 -16.22 -3.24 9.51
N SER A 242 -15.00 -3.75 9.32
CA SER A 242 -13.83 -2.97 8.88
C SER A 242 -14.05 -2.25 7.55
N LYS A 243 -14.46 -2.96 6.50
CA LYS A 243 -14.71 -2.37 5.19
C LYS A 243 -15.99 -1.55 5.17
N THR A 244 -17.01 -1.96 5.93
CA THR A 244 -18.28 -1.23 5.99
C THR A 244 -18.12 0.16 6.60
N PHE A 245 -17.35 0.29 7.69
CA PHE A 245 -17.33 1.51 8.52
C PHE A 245 -15.95 2.17 8.62
N ASN A 246 -15.02 1.82 7.73
CA ASN A 246 -13.65 2.30 7.72
C ASN A 246 -12.84 1.97 8.99
N LEU A 247 -13.03 0.75 9.54
CA LEU A 247 -12.44 0.28 10.80
C LEU A 247 -11.34 -0.77 10.60
N ALA A 248 -10.60 -0.73 9.48
CA ALA A 248 -9.54 -1.71 9.22
C ALA A 248 -8.45 -1.71 10.31
N GLY A 249 -8.10 -0.53 10.84
CA GLY A 249 -7.13 -0.39 11.94
C GLY A 249 -7.60 -0.91 13.30
N ASN A 250 -8.86 -1.33 13.44
CA ASN A 250 -9.37 -1.99 14.65
C ASN A 250 -9.04 -3.49 14.71
N GLU A 251 -8.59 -4.08 13.60
CA GLU A 251 -8.12 -5.47 13.52
C GLU A 251 -9.12 -6.48 14.13
N LEU A 252 -10.38 -6.45 13.71
CA LEU A 252 -11.42 -7.34 14.23
C LEU A 252 -12.30 -7.92 13.13
N ALA A 253 -12.46 -9.24 13.11
CA ALA A 253 -13.37 -9.96 12.23
C ALA A 253 -14.17 -11.03 13.01
N ASN A 254 -15.35 -11.37 12.48
CA ASN A 254 -16.25 -12.38 13.01
C ASN A 254 -16.30 -13.55 12.04
N ILE A 255 -15.88 -14.71 12.52
CA ILE A 255 -15.80 -15.94 11.73
C ILE A 255 -16.83 -16.91 12.27
N PHE A 256 -17.58 -17.55 11.39
CA PHE A 256 -18.60 -18.52 11.76
C PHE A 256 -18.22 -19.88 11.20
N ILE A 257 -18.06 -20.84 12.11
CA ILE A 257 -17.61 -22.21 11.86
C ILE A 257 -18.71 -23.16 12.35
N PRO A 258 -19.71 -23.52 11.51
CA PRO A 258 -20.83 -24.35 11.92
C PRO A 258 -20.41 -25.76 12.36
N LYS A 259 -19.38 -26.33 11.73
CA LYS A 259 -18.89 -27.67 12.05
C LYS A 259 -18.20 -27.70 13.41
N LYS A 260 -18.87 -28.28 14.42
CA LYS A 260 -18.40 -28.29 15.81
C LYS A 260 -16.98 -28.83 16.00
N LEU A 261 -16.64 -29.94 15.35
CA LEU A 261 -15.28 -30.51 15.45
C LEU A 261 -14.19 -29.57 14.94
N LEU A 262 -14.48 -28.83 13.86
CA LEU A 262 -13.54 -27.85 13.31
C LEU A 262 -13.46 -26.61 14.20
N TRP A 263 -14.59 -26.21 14.81
CA TRP A 263 -14.61 -25.15 15.80
C TRP A 263 -13.75 -25.50 17.02
N ASP A 264 -13.84 -26.73 17.53
CA ASP A 264 -13.01 -27.22 18.65
C ASP A 264 -11.52 -27.25 18.28
N GLU A 265 -11.20 -27.72 17.07
CA GLU A 265 -9.83 -27.69 16.55
C GLU A 265 -9.30 -26.25 16.45
N TRP A 266 -10.11 -25.34 15.90
CA TRP A 266 -9.77 -23.93 15.75
C TRP A 266 -9.39 -23.29 17.09
N GLU A 267 -10.23 -23.43 18.10
CA GLU A 267 -10.01 -22.90 19.45
C GLU A 267 -8.76 -23.51 20.11
N SER A 268 -8.49 -24.80 19.86
CA SER A 268 -7.30 -25.46 20.41
C SER A 268 -5.99 -25.04 19.73
N LYS A 269 -6.05 -24.74 18.43
CA LYS A 269 -4.87 -24.56 17.57
C LYS A 269 -4.48 -23.10 17.45
N PHE A 270 -5.46 -22.21 17.33
CA PHE A 270 -5.23 -20.79 17.18
C PHE A 270 -5.60 -20.12 18.48
N TYR A 271 -4.58 -19.71 19.24
CA TYR A 271 -4.82 -18.69 20.26
C TYR A 271 -5.29 -17.42 19.55
N THR A 272 -6.60 -17.21 19.53
CA THR A 272 -7.19 -15.96 19.09
C THR A 272 -6.81 -14.94 20.16
N GLN A 273 -5.91 -14.01 19.82
CA GLN A 273 -5.67 -12.89 20.73
C GLN A 273 -7.01 -12.25 21.02
N GLN A 274 -7.35 -12.15 22.30
CA GLN A 274 -8.58 -11.52 22.73
C GLN A 274 -8.65 -10.11 22.11
N PRO A 275 -9.78 -9.73 21.50
CA PRO A 275 -9.91 -8.43 20.86
C PRO A 275 -9.70 -7.32 21.89
N ASN A 276 -9.08 -6.24 21.46
CA ASN A 276 -8.86 -5.11 22.35
C ASN A 276 -10.20 -4.44 22.72
N PRO A 277 -10.32 -3.84 23.92
CA PRO A 277 -11.57 -3.27 24.40
C PRO A 277 -12.15 -2.16 23.52
N LEU A 278 -11.31 -1.43 22.76
CA LEU A 278 -11.77 -0.34 21.91
C LEU A 278 -12.43 -0.87 20.64
N SER A 279 -11.86 -1.91 20.03
CA SER A 279 -12.44 -2.57 18.86
C SER A 279 -13.78 -3.24 19.15
N MET A 280 -13.94 -3.79 20.36
CA MET A 280 -15.21 -4.36 20.81
C MET A 280 -16.33 -3.31 20.84
N GLU A 281 -16.08 -2.15 21.46
CA GLU A 281 -17.08 -1.08 21.54
C GLU A 281 -17.31 -0.40 20.18
N ALA A 282 -16.26 -0.29 19.35
CA ALA A 282 -16.38 0.21 17.98
C ALA A 282 -17.33 -0.66 17.14
N LEU A 283 -17.15 -2.00 17.18
CA LEU A 283 -18.02 -2.93 16.45
C LEU A 283 -19.46 -2.89 16.98
N LYS A 284 -19.66 -2.94 18.30
CA LYS A 284 -20.99 -2.86 18.90
C LYS A 284 -21.72 -1.59 18.44
N ALA A 285 -21.05 -0.44 18.45
CA ALA A 285 -21.63 0.82 17.99
C ALA A 285 -21.90 0.83 16.47
N ALA A 286 -20.97 0.31 15.67
CA ALA A 286 -21.14 0.21 14.22
C ALA A 286 -22.42 -0.57 13.86
N TYR A 287 -22.61 -1.74 14.46
CA TYR A 287 -23.74 -2.63 14.17
C TYR A 287 -25.06 -2.27 14.86
N THR A 288 -25.07 -1.29 15.77
CA THR A 288 -26.30 -0.89 16.49
C THR A 288 -26.72 0.56 16.29
N LYS A 289 -25.84 1.42 15.78
CA LYS A 289 -26.08 2.87 15.72
C LYS A 289 -25.75 3.52 14.37
N CYS A 290 -25.24 2.78 13.38
CA CYS A 290 -24.68 3.38 12.14
C CYS A 290 -25.43 3.03 10.84
N ASP A 291 -26.66 2.50 10.92
CA ASP A 291 -27.49 2.21 9.74
C ASP A 291 -27.65 3.45 8.82
N ASP A 292 -27.97 4.62 9.39
CA ASP A 292 -28.18 5.87 8.62
C ASP A 292 -26.89 6.37 7.93
N TRP A 293 -25.72 6.22 8.58
CA TRP A 293 -24.43 6.55 7.98
C TRP A 293 -24.14 5.64 6.78
N LEU A 294 -24.40 4.34 6.90
CA LEU A 294 -24.20 3.37 5.83
C LEU A 294 -25.12 3.63 4.63
N GLU A 295 -26.39 3.99 4.86
CA GLU A 295 -27.27 4.31 3.74
C GLU A 295 -26.85 5.58 2.99
N GLN A 296 -26.39 6.61 3.71
CA GLN A 296 -25.94 7.84 3.07
C GLN A 296 -24.63 7.66 2.29
N ILE A 297 -23.65 6.91 2.82
CA ILE A 297 -22.41 6.65 2.07
C ILE A 297 -22.65 5.77 0.84
N LYS A 298 -23.58 4.81 0.88
CA LYS A 298 -23.92 4.00 -0.30
C LYS A 298 -24.43 4.87 -1.45
N ILE A 299 -25.35 5.81 -1.17
CA ILE A 299 -25.83 6.77 -2.17
C ILE A 299 -24.67 7.61 -2.72
N TYR A 300 -23.82 8.13 -1.83
CA TYR A 300 -22.66 8.92 -2.25
C TYR A 300 -21.70 8.12 -3.15
N LEU A 301 -21.47 6.85 -2.82
CA LEU A 301 -20.67 5.95 -3.64
C LEU A 301 -21.35 5.66 -4.99
N ASP A 302 -22.68 5.47 -5.04
CA ASP A 302 -23.42 5.23 -6.29
C ASP A 302 -23.19 6.41 -7.25
N ASP A 303 -23.27 7.63 -6.71
CA ASP A 303 -22.96 8.84 -7.46
C ASP A 303 -21.48 8.85 -7.90
N ASN A 304 -20.54 8.42 -7.05
CA ASN A 304 -19.11 8.33 -7.42
C ASN A 304 -18.87 7.37 -8.60
N PHE A 305 -19.47 6.19 -8.57
CA PHE A 305 -19.41 5.22 -9.65
C PHE A 305 -20.03 5.76 -10.94
N LYS A 306 -21.22 6.37 -10.85
CA LYS A 306 -21.89 6.97 -12.01
C LYS A 306 -21.03 8.05 -12.67
N HIS A 307 -20.45 8.93 -11.88
CA HIS A 307 -19.61 10.01 -12.41
C HIS A 307 -18.32 9.50 -13.04
N LEU A 308 -17.67 8.49 -12.45
CA LEU A 308 -16.52 7.84 -13.07
C LEU A 308 -16.91 7.25 -14.43
N ASP A 309 -18.03 6.52 -14.49
CA ASP A 309 -18.54 5.93 -15.73
C ASP A 309 -18.83 7.00 -16.80
N ASP A 310 -19.54 8.07 -16.44
CA ASP A 310 -19.84 9.19 -17.36
C ASP A 310 -18.53 9.83 -17.88
N ARG A 311 -17.55 10.07 -17.00
CA ARG A 311 -16.24 10.65 -17.35
C ARG A 311 -15.44 9.72 -18.26
N LEU A 312 -15.30 8.44 -17.92
CA LEU A 312 -14.57 7.46 -18.73
C LEU A 312 -15.18 7.31 -20.12
N ASN A 313 -16.51 7.21 -20.24
CA ASN A 313 -17.18 7.13 -21.54
C ASN A 313 -16.94 8.38 -22.41
N SER A 314 -16.85 9.56 -21.79
CA SER A 314 -16.64 10.82 -22.52
C SER A 314 -15.19 11.11 -22.85
N GLU A 315 -14.26 10.73 -21.97
CA GLU A 315 -12.85 11.15 -22.06
C GLU A 315 -11.90 9.99 -22.38
N LEU A 316 -12.21 8.75 -22.05
CA LEU A 316 -11.39 7.57 -22.35
C LEU A 316 -12.27 6.47 -22.97
N PRO A 317 -12.86 6.70 -24.16
CA PRO A 317 -13.82 5.77 -24.77
C PRO A 317 -13.22 4.39 -25.10
N GLU A 318 -11.90 4.25 -25.13
CA GLU A 318 -11.19 2.99 -25.25
C GLU A 318 -11.18 2.17 -23.95
N SER A 319 -11.41 2.78 -22.79
CA SER A 319 -11.54 2.06 -21.52
C SER A 319 -12.82 1.22 -21.47
N VAL A 320 -12.77 0.06 -20.81
CA VAL A 320 -13.96 -0.74 -20.53
C VAL A 320 -14.17 -0.77 -19.03
N PHE A 321 -15.35 -0.34 -18.59
CA PHE A 321 -15.71 -0.26 -17.19
C PHE A 321 -17.17 -0.67 -17.00
N TYR A 322 -17.38 -1.61 -16.08
CA TYR A 322 -18.70 -1.94 -15.57
C TYR A 322 -18.82 -1.42 -14.14
N PRO A 323 -19.76 -0.50 -13.82
CA PRO A 323 -19.95 -0.03 -12.46
C PRO A 323 -20.17 -1.18 -11.48
N SER A 324 -19.30 -1.28 -10.48
CA SER A 324 -19.29 -2.39 -9.52
C SER A 324 -20.62 -2.52 -8.79
N GLU A 325 -21.17 -3.73 -8.72
CA GLU A 325 -22.42 -4.05 -8.04
C GLU A 325 -22.30 -3.97 -6.51
N GLY A 326 -21.10 -4.16 -5.99
CA GLY A 326 -20.73 -3.98 -4.60
C GLY A 326 -19.30 -3.46 -4.44
N THR A 327 -18.83 -3.40 -3.20
CA THR A 327 -17.57 -2.75 -2.82
C THR A 327 -17.56 -1.24 -3.12
N TYR A 328 -16.43 -0.58 -2.91
CA TYR A 328 -16.16 0.79 -3.33
C TYR A 328 -14.95 0.88 -4.27
N LEU A 329 -14.65 -0.21 -4.97
CA LEU A 329 -13.46 -0.39 -5.78
C LEU A 329 -13.88 -0.53 -7.25
N ALA A 330 -13.44 0.39 -8.11
CA ALA A 330 -13.65 0.31 -9.55
C ALA A 330 -12.56 -0.55 -10.20
N TRP A 331 -12.96 -1.44 -11.11
CA TRP A 331 -12.08 -2.28 -11.90
C TRP A 331 -12.17 -1.88 -13.36
N ILE A 332 -11.11 -1.27 -13.88
CA ILE A 332 -11.12 -0.58 -15.18
C ILE A 332 -10.14 -1.31 -16.11
N ASP A 333 -10.64 -1.77 -17.25
CA ASP A 333 -9.84 -2.38 -18.31
C ASP A 333 -9.30 -1.29 -19.24
N LEU A 334 -7.98 -1.22 -19.35
CA LEU A 334 -7.21 -0.31 -20.21
C LEU A 334 -6.45 -1.07 -21.31
N SER A 335 -6.73 -2.35 -21.54
CA SER A 335 -6.03 -3.18 -22.51
C SER A 335 -6.10 -2.64 -23.94
N LYS A 336 -7.19 -1.95 -24.31
CA LYS A 336 -7.37 -1.33 -25.63
C LYS A 336 -6.44 -0.15 -25.91
N PHE A 337 -5.75 0.39 -24.90
CA PHE A 337 -4.70 1.40 -25.09
C PHE A 337 -3.40 0.79 -25.67
N GLY A 338 -3.27 -0.53 -25.75
CA GLY A 338 -2.12 -1.20 -26.38
C GLY A 338 -0.81 -1.04 -25.59
N LEU A 339 -0.91 -0.69 -24.30
CA LEU A 339 0.21 -0.53 -23.38
C LEU A 339 0.45 -1.84 -22.62
N SER A 340 1.72 -2.16 -22.35
CA SER A 340 2.04 -3.24 -21.39
C SER A 340 1.71 -2.82 -19.96
N ASP A 341 1.57 -3.79 -19.05
CA ASP A 341 1.33 -3.50 -17.62
C ASP A 341 2.43 -2.62 -17.01
N ASP A 342 3.69 -2.86 -17.38
CA ASP A 342 4.82 -2.03 -16.94
C ASP A 342 4.71 -0.59 -17.42
N GLU A 343 4.24 -0.39 -18.66
CA GLU A 343 4.05 0.95 -19.22
C GLU A 343 2.83 1.65 -18.61
N LEU A 344 1.72 0.94 -18.41
CA LEU A 344 0.55 1.46 -17.67
C LEU A 344 0.96 1.91 -16.27
N LYS A 345 1.63 1.04 -15.51
CA LYS A 345 2.12 1.35 -14.17
C LYS A 345 3.05 2.56 -14.19
N ARG A 346 4.00 2.60 -15.12
CA ARG A 346 4.97 3.70 -15.24
C ARG A 346 4.27 5.03 -15.55
N ARG A 347 3.39 5.09 -16.56
CA ARG A 347 2.69 6.32 -16.94
C ARG A 347 1.81 6.86 -15.81
N ILE A 348 0.99 6.00 -15.23
CA ILE A 348 0.04 6.38 -14.16
C ILE A 348 0.81 6.85 -12.91
N THR A 349 1.84 6.08 -12.51
CA THR A 349 2.71 6.43 -11.37
C THR A 349 3.39 7.78 -11.57
N ARG A 350 3.97 8.04 -12.75
CA ARG A 350 4.69 9.29 -13.05
C ARG A 350 3.77 10.48 -13.24
N ALA A 351 2.51 10.26 -13.62
CA ALA A 351 1.48 11.28 -13.56
C ALA A 351 1.11 11.68 -12.13
N GLY A 352 1.54 10.91 -11.14
CA GLY A 352 1.24 11.15 -9.73
C GLY A 352 -0.08 10.56 -9.29
N LEU A 353 -0.60 9.57 -10.02
CA LEU A 353 -1.71 8.76 -9.56
C LEU A 353 -1.17 7.40 -9.10
N TYR A 354 -1.58 6.96 -7.92
CA TYR A 354 -1.30 5.63 -7.42
C TYR A 354 -2.60 4.84 -7.33
N VAL A 355 -2.70 3.79 -8.15
CA VAL A 355 -3.76 2.78 -8.17
C VAL A 355 -3.11 1.39 -8.05
N GLU A 356 -3.91 0.36 -7.82
CA GLU A 356 -3.41 -1.02 -7.89
C GLU A 356 -3.47 -1.52 -9.34
N TYR A 357 -2.51 -2.36 -9.69
CA TYR A 357 -2.25 -2.85 -11.04
C TYR A 357 -2.40 -4.37 -11.09
N ALA A 358 -2.25 -4.96 -12.28
CA ALA A 358 -2.31 -6.41 -12.51
C ALA A 358 -1.55 -7.24 -11.46
N GLY A 359 -0.32 -6.84 -11.11
CA GLY A 359 0.55 -7.55 -10.15
C GLY A 359 0.07 -7.54 -8.69
N ASP A 360 -0.93 -6.71 -8.36
CA ASP A 360 -1.56 -6.67 -7.04
C ASP A 360 -2.72 -7.70 -6.90
N PHE A 361 -2.91 -8.53 -7.93
CA PHE A 361 -3.91 -9.60 -8.00
C PHE A 361 -3.26 -10.93 -8.41
N ALA A 362 -3.86 -12.05 -8.01
CA ALA A 362 -3.21 -13.37 -8.15
C ALA A 362 -2.97 -13.80 -9.63
N ALA A 363 -3.88 -13.44 -10.55
CA ALA A 363 -3.82 -13.72 -11.98
C ALA A 363 -4.94 -12.95 -12.73
N ASN A 364 -4.90 -12.89 -14.07
CA ASN A 364 -5.97 -12.36 -14.94
C ASN A 364 -6.34 -10.89 -14.68
N GLY A 365 -5.35 -10.13 -14.22
CA GLY A 365 -5.46 -8.69 -13.99
C GLY A 365 -4.77 -7.85 -15.07
N GLU A 366 -4.18 -8.49 -16.08
CA GLU A 366 -3.41 -7.82 -17.13
C GLU A 366 -4.26 -6.76 -17.85
N GLY A 367 -3.67 -5.59 -18.09
CA GLY A 367 -4.33 -4.45 -18.71
C GLY A 367 -5.30 -3.70 -17.80
N HIS A 368 -5.53 -4.13 -16.55
CA HIS A 368 -6.48 -3.52 -15.64
C HIS A 368 -5.82 -2.69 -14.54
N ILE A 369 -6.60 -1.74 -14.01
CA ILE A 369 -6.32 -1.04 -12.76
C ILE A 369 -7.49 -1.15 -11.80
N ARG A 370 -7.19 -1.15 -10.48
CA ARG A 370 -8.20 -0.99 -9.43
C ARG A 370 -8.09 0.40 -8.79
N MET A 371 -9.19 1.15 -8.79
CA MET A 371 -9.27 2.49 -8.21
C MET A 371 -10.28 2.54 -7.06
N ASN A 372 -9.88 3.04 -5.90
CA ASN A 372 -10.74 3.21 -4.74
C ASN A 372 -11.60 4.48 -4.84
N LEU A 373 -12.93 4.30 -4.92
CA LEU A 373 -13.90 5.38 -5.05
C LEU A 373 -14.52 5.85 -3.73
N ALA A 374 -14.08 5.31 -2.59
CA ALA A 374 -14.48 5.80 -1.27
C ALA A 374 -13.67 7.05 -0.87
N CYS A 375 -13.82 8.11 -1.66
CA CYS A 375 -13.18 9.41 -1.45
C CYS A 375 -14.11 10.57 -1.82
N PRO A 376 -13.81 11.80 -1.35
CA PRO A 376 -14.53 13.00 -1.76
C PRO A 376 -14.57 13.20 -3.28
N ARG A 377 -15.64 13.81 -3.80
CA ARG A 377 -15.85 14.01 -5.24
C ARG A 377 -14.66 14.71 -5.89
N SER A 378 -14.14 15.73 -5.22
CA SER A 378 -12.99 16.50 -5.67
C SER A 378 -11.70 15.69 -5.77
N ILE A 379 -11.55 14.62 -4.98
CA ILE A 379 -10.42 13.70 -5.06
C ILE A 379 -10.59 12.74 -6.23
N LEU A 380 -11.81 12.23 -6.43
CA LEU A 380 -12.14 11.42 -7.59
C LEU A 380 -11.92 12.20 -8.90
N ASP A 381 -12.35 13.46 -8.96
CA ASP A 381 -12.10 14.33 -10.12
C ASP A 381 -10.60 14.46 -10.43
N GLN A 382 -9.77 14.72 -9.41
CA GLN A 382 -8.32 14.79 -9.58
C GLN A 382 -7.73 13.45 -10.08
N GLY A 383 -8.19 12.32 -9.55
CA GLY A 383 -7.75 11.01 -9.98
C GLY A 383 -8.09 10.73 -11.44
N ILE A 384 -9.31 11.06 -11.86
CA ILE A 384 -9.75 10.92 -13.26
C ILE A 384 -8.93 11.84 -14.16
N ASP A 385 -8.73 13.11 -13.77
CA ASP A 385 -7.95 14.07 -14.56
C ASP A 385 -6.51 13.58 -14.79
N LEU A 386 -5.86 13.02 -13.76
CA LEU A 386 -4.53 12.43 -13.88
C LEU A 386 -4.50 11.20 -14.81
N LEU A 387 -5.50 10.31 -14.69
CA LEU A 387 -5.64 9.13 -15.53
C LEU A 387 -5.86 9.51 -17.01
N VAL A 388 -6.77 10.46 -17.27
CA VAL A 388 -7.06 10.97 -18.62
C VAL A 388 -5.80 11.57 -19.24
N LYS A 389 -5.11 12.42 -18.49
CA LYS A 389 -3.89 13.09 -18.94
C LYS A 389 -2.81 12.07 -19.33
N CYS A 390 -2.54 11.06 -18.50
CA CYS A 390 -1.44 10.12 -18.73
C CYS A 390 -1.70 9.09 -19.83
N LEU A 391 -2.97 8.83 -20.17
CA LEU A 391 -3.36 7.90 -21.23
C LEU A 391 -3.52 8.59 -22.60
N LYS A 392 -3.97 9.86 -22.64
CA LYS A 392 -4.13 10.61 -23.91
C LYS A 392 -2.83 11.19 -24.42
N GLU A 393 -2.04 11.75 -23.53
CA GLU A 393 -0.76 12.36 -23.88
C GLU A 393 0.32 11.29 -23.73
N ASN A 394 1.35 11.30 -24.58
CA ASN A 394 2.63 10.68 -24.19
C ASN A 394 3.20 11.54 -23.05
N TYR A 395 2.60 11.41 -21.87
CA TYR A 395 2.93 12.17 -20.69
C TYR A 395 4.25 11.63 -20.15
N GLU A 396 5.34 12.21 -20.61
CA GLU A 396 6.60 12.19 -19.89
C GLU A 396 6.58 13.40 -18.96
N ASP A 397 6.43 13.17 -17.65
CA ASP A 397 6.67 14.23 -16.67
C ASP A 397 8.12 14.74 -16.86
N PRO A 398 8.34 16.02 -17.20
CA PRO A 398 9.67 16.58 -17.32
C PRO A 398 10.49 16.40 -16.03
N GLN A 399 9.87 16.27 -14.86
CA GLN A 399 10.59 16.02 -13.60
C GLN A 399 11.10 14.59 -13.47
N TYR A 400 10.48 13.62 -14.14
CA TYR A 400 10.91 12.21 -14.18
C TYR A 400 11.83 11.89 -15.34
N SER A 401 11.86 12.71 -16.39
CA SER A 401 12.81 12.57 -17.49
C SER A 401 14.27 12.82 -17.09
N TYR A 402 14.54 13.31 -15.87
CA TYR A 402 15.88 13.65 -15.40
C TYR A 402 16.39 12.83 -14.19
N ARG A 403 15.85 11.63 -13.92
CA ARG A 403 16.63 10.70 -13.09
C ARG A 403 17.84 10.24 -13.90
N PHE A 404 19.03 10.57 -13.41
CA PHE A 404 20.27 10.23 -14.09
C PHE A 404 20.66 8.79 -13.77
N GLU A 405 20.16 7.86 -14.58
CA GLU A 405 20.48 6.43 -14.48
C GLU A 405 21.87 6.12 -15.07
N THR A 406 22.44 4.99 -14.66
CA THR A 406 23.66 4.44 -15.28
C THR A 406 23.56 4.39 -16.81
N GLY A 407 24.57 4.90 -17.51
CA GLY A 407 24.64 5.02 -18.97
C GLY A 407 24.02 6.29 -19.55
N LYS A 408 23.41 7.17 -18.72
CA LYS A 408 22.91 8.48 -19.18
C LYS A 408 24.02 9.54 -19.12
N LYS A 409 23.90 10.56 -19.98
CA LYS A 409 24.80 11.72 -19.94
C LYS A 409 24.33 12.70 -18.87
N MET A 410 25.22 13.02 -17.93
CA MET A 410 25.01 14.02 -16.90
C MET A 410 24.94 15.41 -17.50
N ILE A 411 24.11 16.28 -16.90
CA ILE A 411 24.13 17.71 -17.21
C ILE A 411 25.48 18.30 -16.79
N ASP A 412 26.06 19.13 -17.65
CA ASP A 412 27.32 19.82 -17.38
C ASP A 412 27.11 21.00 -16.42
N PHE A 413 26.95 20.69 -15.13
CA PHE A 413 26.65 21.66 -14.06
C PHE A 413 27.92 22.34 -13.53
N SER A 414 27.74 23.50 -12.90
CA SER A 414 28.79 24.20 -12.15
C SER A 414 28.69 23.91 -10.66
N PHE A 415 29.82 23.76 -9.99
CA PHE A 415 29.88 23.56 -8.54
C PHE A 415 31.01 24.40 -7.94
N THR A 416 30.84 24.79 -6.67
CA THR A 416 31.81 25.62 -5.94
C THR A 416 32.30 24.89 -4.70
N THR A 417 33.60 24.66 -4.62
CA THR A 417 34.24 23.98 -3.48
C THR A 417 34.53 24.96 -2.33
N LEU A 418 34.89 24.44 -1.15
CA LEU A 418 35.31 25.28 -0.02
C LEU A 418 36.59 26.11 -0.26
N SER A 419 37.37 25.82 -1.30
CA SER A 419 38.48 26.67 -1.74
C SER A 419 38.04 27.90 -2.54
N ASN A 420 36.72 28.12 -2.70
CA ASN A 420 36.11 29.16 -3.55
C ASN A 420 36.46 29.02 -5.04
N GLU A 421 36.67 27.79 -5.48
CA GLU A 421 36.92 27.48 -6.88
C GLU A 421 35.60 27.00 -7.51
N THR A 422 35.00 27.83 -8.37
CA THR A 422 33.84 27.44 -9.17
C THR A 422 34.33 26.80 -10.47
N LYS A 423 33.94 25.55 -10.71
CA LYS A 423 34.25 24.85 -11.97
C LYS A 423 32.99 24.33 -12.62
N LYS A 424 33.01 24.26 -13.95
CA LYS A 424 32.09 23.42 -14.72
C LYS A 424 32.57 21.97 -14.69
N LEU A 425 31.67 21.00 -14.64
CA LEU A 425 32.02 19.58 -14.55
C LEU A 425 32.95 19.12 -15.70
N SER A 426 32.66 19.53 -16.93
CA SER A 426 33.53 19.26 -18.09
C SER A 426 34.91 19.91 -17.97
N GLN A 427 34.97 21.16 -17.49
CA GLN A 427 36.23 21.87 -17.27
C GLN A 427 37.09 21.16 -16.21
N PHE A 428 36.47 20.69 -15.13
CA PHE A 428 37.16 19.95 -14.08
C PHE A 428 37.85 18.69 -14.63
N PHE A 429 37.16 17.88 -15.45
CA PHE A 429 37.77 16.69 -16.06
C PHE A 429 38.90 17.03 -17.04
N ASN A 430 38.76 18.11 -17.81
CA ASN A 430 39.81 18.56 -18.74
C ASN A 430 41.09 19.04 -18.03
N GLU A 431 40.94 19.67 -16.86
CA GLU A 431 42.08 20.13 -16.04
C GLU A 431 42.77 18.97 -15.29
N ASN A 432 42.07 17.85 -15.10
CA ASN A 432 42.52 16.71 -14.31
C ASN A 432 42.58 15.43 -15.16
N ASN A 433 43.37 15.44 -16.25
CA ASN A 433 43.46 14.34 -17.22
C ASN A 433 43.81 12.95 -16.65
N ASN A 434 44.30 12.86 -15.41
CA ASN A 434 44.59 11.61 -14.72
C ASN A 434 43.39 11.05 -13.93
N ILE A 435 42.27 11.78 -13.87
CA ILE A 435 41.06 11.41 -13.14
C ILE A 435 39.99 10.96 -14.15
N PHE A 436 39.70 9.66 -14.16
CA PHE A 436 38.76 9.06 -15.10
C PHE A 436 37.32 9.03 -14.61
N LYS A 437 37.12 9.06 -13.28
CA LYS A 437 35.82 9.02 -12.60
C LYS A 437 35.85 9.93 -11.37
N SER A 438 34.74 10.61 -11.11
CA SER A 438 34.52 11.36 -9.88
C SER A 438 33.12 11.05 -9.33
N LEU A 439 33.03 10.96 -8.00
CA LEU A 439 31.80 10.72 -7.26
C LEU A 439 31.29 12.02 -6.65
N PHE A 440 29.99 12.31 -6.83
CA PHE A 440 29.28 13.38 -6.15
C PHE A 440 28.28 12.79 -5.17
N LEU A 441 28.51 12.94 -3.87
CA LEU A 441 27.63 12.53 -2.78
C LEU A 441 26.86 13.73 -2.25
N PHE A 442 25.57 13.77 -2.51
CA PHE A 442 24.64 14.77 -2.00
C PHE A 442 24.16 14.37 -0.62
N MET A 443 24.49 15.18 0.38
CA MET A 443 24.19 14.97 1.78
C MET A 443 23.00 15.82 2.26
N ARG A 444 22.58 15.57 3.50
CA ARG A 444 21.66 16.43 4.26
C ARG A 444 22.40 17.60 4.87
N SER A 445 21.65 18.59 5.36
CA SER A 445 22.26 19.68 6.15
C SER A 445 23.12 19.11 7.29
N ILE A 446 24.28 19.72 7.54
CA ILE A 446 25.15 19.39 8.69
C ILE A 446 24.45 19.64 10.04
N LYS A 447 23.30 20.33 10.06
CA LYS A 447 22.46 20.51 11.25
C LYS A 447 21.63 19.27 11.58
N CYS A 448 21.45 18.35 10.62
CA CYS A 448 20.75 17.09 10.82
C CYS A 448 21.67 16.10 11.56
N PRO A 449 21.27 15.56 12.73
CA PRO A 449 22.10 14.61 13.49
C PRO A 449 22.48 13.35 12.71
N ILE A 450 21.63 12.89 11.79
CA ILE A 450 21.93 11.76 10.90
C ILE A 450 23.08 12.12 9.94
N SER A 451 23.02 13.33 9.35
CA SER A 451 24.08 13.82 8.44
C SER A 451 25.40 13.99 9.18
N GLU A 452 25.36 14.58 10.38
CA GLU A 452 26.52 14.78 11.24
C GLU A 452 27.16 13.43 11.63
N PHE A 453 26.34 12.43 11.97
CA PHE A 453 26.83 11.08 12.25
C PHE A 453 27.45 10.42 11.01
N ASP A 454 26.76 10.47 9.87
CA ASP A 454 27.22 9.86 8.62
C ASP A 454 28.53 10.48 8.13
N ILE A 455 28.67 11.81 8.17
CA ILE A 455 29.88 12.48 7.71
C ILE A 455 31.07 12.21 8.63
N MET A 456 30.85 12.12 9.95
CA MET A 456 31.94 11.82 10.89
C MET A 456 32.46 10.40 10.70
N ASN A 457 31.59 9.42 10.45
CA ASN A 457 32.01 8.06 10.10
C ASN A 457 32.71 8.03 8.75
N LEU A 458 32.18 8.72 7.74
CA LEU A 458 32.79 8.78 6.41
C LEU A 458 34.22 9.36 6.46
N ILE A 459 34.45 10.42 7.25
CA ILE A 459 35.78 10.99 7.47
C ILE A 459 36.73 9.94 8.07
N ASN A 460 36.30 9.26 9.14
CA ASN A 460 37.12 8.27 9.82
C ASN A 460 37.47 7.09 8.90
N ASP A 461 36.46 6.55 8.20
CA ASP A 461 36.62 5.38 7.34
C ASP A 461 37.49 5.69 6.11
N LEU A 462 37.27 6.82 5.43
CA LEU A 462 38.10 7.21 4.29
C LEU A 462 39.54 7.54 4.72
N THR A 463 39.74 8.15 5.88
CA THR A 463 41.09 8.40 6.41
C THR A 463 41.84 7.10 6.65
N LYS A 464 41.15 6.09 7.20
CA LYS A 464 41.72 4.76 7.41
C LYS A 464 42.07 4.09 6.08
N GLU A 465 41.19 4.14 5.09
CA GLU A 465 41.43 3.59 3.75
C GLU A 465 42.62 4.27 3.04
N THR A 466 42.80 5.58 3.21
CA THR A 466 44.01 6.29 2.74
C THR A 466 45.28 5.78 3.39
N GLN A 467 45.28 5.63 4.72
CA GLN A 467 46.45 5.20 5.47
C GLN A 467 46.82 3.73 5.20
N GLU A 468 45.83 2.85 5.05
CA GLU A 468 46.05 1.41 4.91
C GLU A 468 46.21 0.95 3.46
N LYS A 469 45.53 1.60 2.50
CA LYS A 469 45.46 1.15 1.09
C LYS A 469 45.92 2.21 0.09
N GLY A 470 46.40 3.36 0.55
CA GLY A 470 46.92 4.43 -0.32
C GLY A 470 45.85 5.10 -1.19
N PHE A 471 44.57 5.03 -0.80
CA PHE A 471 43.48 5.65 -1.56
C PHE A 471 43.45 7.18 -1.36
N GLU A 472 43.60 7.94 -2.43
CA GLU A 472 43.46 9.41 -2.44
C GLU A 472 42.09 9.81 -3.01
N GLY A 473 41.23 10.36 -2.15
CA GLY A 473 39.86 10.74 -2.51
C GLY A 473 39.71 12.20 -2.93
N LYS A 474 40.71 13.06 -2.66
CA LYS A 474 40.72 14.44 -3.16
C LYS A 474 40.69 14.48 -4.69
N ASN A 475 39.92 15.41 -5.24
CA ASN A 475 39.57 15.51 -6.66
C ASN A 475 38.80 14.29 -7.22
N GLN A 476 38.51 13.26 -6.43
CA GLN A 476 37.72 12.10 -6.85
C GLN A 476 36.36 12.03 -6.15
N ILE A 477 36.26 12.52 -4.91
CA ILE A 477 35.05 12.50 -4.11
C ILE A 477 34.65 13.94 -3.78
N PHE A 478 33.46 14.33 -4.21
CA PHE A 478 32.82 15.60 -3.90
C PHE A 478 31.61 15.35 -2.99
N VAL A 479 31.61 15.90 -1.79
CA VAL A 479 30.47 15.82 -0.86
C VAL A 479 29.74 17.16 -0.90
N VAL A 480 28.50 17.14 -1.40
CA VAL A 480 27.64 18.31 -1.61
C VAL A 480 26.70 18.46 -0.42
N PHE A 481 26.59 19.67 0.11
CA PHE A 481 25.69 20.01 1.23
C PHE A 481 24.76 21.17 0.86
N PRO A 482 23.53 21.21 1.40
CA PRO A 482 22.62 22.33 1.22
C PRO A 482 22.93 23.51 2.16
N ASP A 483 24.03 23.45 2.92
CA ASP A 483 24.44 24.49 3.86
C ASP A 483 25.32 25.55 3.17
N ASP A 484 25.33 26.75 3.74
CA ASP A 484 26.16 27.84 3.26
C ASP A 484 27.65 27.59 3.49
N HIS A 485 28.47 28.22 2.63
CA HIS A 485 29.92 28.06 2.62
C HIS A 485 30.57 28.37 3.98
N SER A 486 30.07 29.37 4.72
CA SER A 486 30.65 29.78 6.00
C SER A 486 30.40 28.73 7.09
N SER A 487 29.18 28.17 7.13
CA SER A 487 28.80 27.09 8.04
C SER A 487 29.62 25.83 7.79
N LEU A 488 29.79 25.44 6.53
CA LEU A 488 30.59 24.27 6.15
C LEU A 488 32.07 24.46 6.48
N LYS A 489 32.65 25.62 6.18
CA LYS A 489 34.05 25.93 6.53
C LYS A 489 34.28 25.81 8.04
N LYS A 490 33.36 26.33 8.86
CA LYS A 490 33.41 26.19 10.32
C LYS A 490 33.24 24.73 10.77
N PHE A 491 32.34 23.98 10.13
CA PHE A 491 32.11 22.58 10.48
C PHE A 491 33.32 21.70 10.18
N PHE A 492 34.00 21.89 9.04
CA PHE A 492 35.15 21.09 8.66
C PHE A 492 36.50 21.63 9.18
N ASP A 493 36.50 22.78 9.87
CA ASP A 493 37.73 23.36 10.43
C ASP A 493 38.43 22.37 11.39
N GLY A 494 39.75 22.25 11.23
CA GLY A 494 40.58 21.31 11.98
C GLY A 494 40.36 19.81 11.69
N LYS A 495 39.45 19.43 10.78
CA LYS A 495 39.22 18.03 10.40
C LYS A 495 40.09 17.64 9.21
N SER A 496 40.77 16.49 9.30
CA SER A 496 41.50 15.90 8.18
C SER A 496 40.52 15.19 7.25
N ILE A 497 40.17 15.82 6.12
CA ILE A 497 39.24 15.26 5.13
C ILE A 497 39.95 14.81 3.85
N ASN A 498 39.52 13.67 3.30
CA ASN A 498 40.03 13.08 2.05
C ASN A 498 39.02 13.21 0.89
N PHE A 499 38.21 14.26 0.91
CA PHE A 499 37.23 14.58 -0.12
C PHE A 499 37.08 16.09 -0.22
N ASP A 500 36.54 16.56 -1.35
CA ASP A 500 36.20 17.96 -1.56
C ASP A 500 34.78 18.25 -1.09
N VAL A 501 34.58 19.40 -0.46
CA VAL A 501 33.27 19.83 0.05
C VAL A 501 32.70 20.90 -0.87
N VAL A 502 31.46 20.71 -1.29
CA VAL A 502 30.71 21.61 -2.17
C VAL A 502 29.54 22.20 -1.39
N SER A 503 29.39 23.53 -1.46
CA SER A 503 28.23 24.25 -0.90
C SER A 503 27.21 24.49 -2.00
N ASP A 504 25.99 23.99 -1.81
CA ASP A 504 24.82 24.26 -2.66
C ASP A 504 23.67 24.85 -1.83
N SER A 505 23.93 25.99 -1.20
CA SER A 505 22.98 26.62 -0.26
C SER A 505 21.65 27.06 -0.88
N ASN A 506 21.62 27.33 -2.19
CA ASN A 506 20.39 27.63 -2.92
C ASN A 506 19.67 26.37 -3.42
N ARG A 507 20.27 25.18 -3.22
CA ARG A 507 19.76 23.88 -3.65
C ARG A 507 19.58 23.78 -5.17
N GLU A 508 20.40 24.50 -5.94
CA GLU A 508 20.30 24.52 -7.39
C GLU A 508 20.67 23.15 -7.97
N LEU A 509 21.72 22.51 -7.44
CA LEU A 509 22.12 21.16 -7.86
C LEU A 509 21.14 20.11 -7.34
N TYR A 510 20.65 20.24 -6.10
CA TYR A 510 19.61 19.34 -5.59
C TYR A 510 18.35 19.38 -6.46
N GLN A 511 17.91 20.56 -6.89
CA GLN A 511 16.76 20.72 -7.79
C GLN A 511 17.07 20.21 -9.20
N LEU A 512 18.22 20.60 -9.77
CA LEU A 512 18.64 20.20 -11.11
C LEU A 512 18.72 18.67 -11.28
N LEU A 513 19.14 17.97 -10.23
CA LEU A 513 19.32 16.52 -10.23
C LEU A 513 18.12 15.76 -9.64
N SER A 514 17.00 16.46 -9.39
CA SER A 514 15.78 15.88 -8.82
C SER A 514 15.99 15.16 -7.48
N ILE A 515 16.90 15.66 -6.64
CA ILE A 515 17.18 15.13 -5.30
C ILE A 515 16.19 15.78 -4.32
N LYS A 516 15.14 15.05 -3.97
CA LYS A 516 13.98 15.61 -3.23
C LYS A 516 14.11 15.52 -1.70
N PRO A 517 13.43 16.40 -0.93
CA PRO A 517 13.27 16.24 0.51
C PRO A 517 12.50 14.96 0.89
N ALA A 518 12.77 14.40 2.05
CA ALA A 518 11.93 13.40 2.70
C ALA A 518 10.76 14.13 3.38
N VAL A 519 9.61 14.11 2.70
CA VAL A 519 8.40 14.85 3.07
C VAL A 519 7.49 14.17 4.09
N ASN A 520 7.69 12.89 4.44
CA ASN A 520 6.79 12.16 5.36
C ASN A 520 7.49 11.21 6.34
N SER A 521 6.76 10.80 7.40
CA SER A 521 7.25 10.05 8.56
C SER A 521 7.98 8.75 8.20
N TYR A 522 7.54 8.01 7.19
CA TYR A 522 8.21 6.78 6.76
C TYR A 522 9.54 7.03 6.03
N ARG A 523 9.65 8.14 5.29
CA ARG A 523 10.95 8.55 4.71
C ARG A 523 11.88 9.16 5.77
N LEU A 524 11.31 9.69 6.84
CA LEU A 524 11.97 10.33 7.99
C LEU A 524 12.61 9.33 8.97
N TYR A 525 11.93 8.21 9.24
CA TYR A 525 12.29 7.26 10.30
C TYR A 525 12.22 5.80 9.84
N ASP A 526 12.79 5.50 8.67
CA ASP A 526 13.13 4.10 8.40
C ASP A 526 14.00 3.55 9.56
N ALA A 527 13.97 2.23 9.78
CA ALA A 527 14.68 1.64 10.93
C ALA A 527 16.18 1.96 10.93
N LEU A 528 16.77 2.21 9.75
CA LEU A 528 18.16 2.61 9.58
C LEU A 528 18.40 4.04 10.05
N ALA A 529 17.51 4.98 9.73
CA ALA A 529 17.54 6.36 10.20
C ALA A 529 17.40 6.41 11.73
N VAL A 530 16.48 5.64 12.31
CA VAL A 530 16.35 5.52 13.77
C VAL A 530 17.61 4.92 14.40
N GLN A 531 18.18 3.87 13.79
CA GLN A 531 19.44 3.30 14.26
C GLN A 531 20.57 4.34 14.24
N LYS A 532 20.68 5.13 13.16
CA LYS A 532 21.67 6.21 13.03
C LYS A 532 21.44 7.33 14.05
N LEU A 533 20.19 7.71 14.32
CA LEU A 533 19.87 8.69 15.37
C LEU A 533 20.31 8.19 16.75
N ILE A 534 20.00 6.94 17.10
CA ILE A 534 20.44 6.34 18.37
C ILE A 534 21.98 6.30 18.46
N LYS A 535 22.65 5.93 17.37
CA LYS A 535 24.12 5.93 17.31
C LYS A 535 24.70 7.35 17.43
N ALA A 536 24.09 8.34 16.79
CA ALA A 536 24.46 9.74 16.89
C ALA A 536 24.37 10.23 18.34
N GLU A 537 23.24 9.95 19.02
CA GLU A 537 23.03 10.28 20.43
C GLU A 537 24.09 9.60 21.32
N ASN A 538 24.38 8.31 21.10
CA ASN A 538 25.42 7.58 21.84
C ASN A 538 26.84 8.09 21.57
N SER A 539 27.08 8.75 20.42
CA SER A 539 28.35 9.41 20.08
C SER A 539 28.44 10.86 20.57
N GLY A 540 27.45 11.33 21.34
CA GLY A 540 27.44 12.68 21.91
C GLY A 540 26.95 13.78 20.95
N ILE A 541 26.34 13.42 19.81
CA ILE A 541 25.69 14.37 18.91
C ILE A 541 24.33 14.73 19.53
N GLU A 542 24.18 16.00 19.96
CA GLU A 542 22.95 16.47 20.60
C GLU A 542 21.73 16.35 19.67
N ARG A 543 20.58 16.01 20.28
CA ARG A 543 19.30 15.96 19.59
C ARG A 543 18.80 17.37 19.26
N LYS A 544 19.24 17.90 18.12
CA LYS A 544 18.65 19.09 17.50
C LYS A 544 17.29 18.73 16.88
N LYS A 545 16.43 19.74 16.64
CA LYS A 545 15.23 19.52 15.82
C LYS A 545 15.65 18.92 14.48
N ILE A 546 15.00 17.82 14.12
CA ILE A 546 15.20 17.18 12.82
C ILE A 546 14.45 18.04 11.80
N GLU A 547 15.16 18.98 11.19
CA GLU A 547 14.67 19.84 10.12
C GLU A 547 15.45 19.50 8.84
N ASP A 548 14.86 19.82 7.69
CA ASP A 548 15.54 19.80 6.39
C ASP A 548 16.03 18.41 5.92
N LEU A 549 15.08 17.46 5.90
CA LEU A 549 15.29 16.03 5.73
C LEU A 549 15.56 15.62 4.27
N GLN A 550 16.58 16.20 3.68
CA GLN A 550 17.00 15.89 2.32
C GLN A 550 17.28 14.39 2.12
N ARG A 551 16.88 13.81 0.98
CA ARG A 551 17.39 12.48 0.60
C ARG A 551 18.83 12.61 0.14
N THR A 552 19.64 11.62 0.48
CA THR A 552 20.96 11.44 -0.09
C THR A 552 20.85 10.98 -1.54
N ALA A 553 21.81 11.34 -2.37
CA ALA A 553 22.00 10.72 -3.67
C ALA A 553 23.50 10.69 -3.95
N TYR A 554 23.96 9.72 -4.74
CA TYR A 554 25.32 9.77 -5.23
C TYR A 554 25.45 9.27 -6.66
N PHE A 555 26.33 9.94 -7.39
CA PHE A 555 26.56 9.69 -8.81
C PHE A 555 28.04 9.54 -9.03
N VAL A 556 28.45 8.52 -9.78
CA VAL A 556 29.80 8.40 -10.32
C VAL A 556 29.75 8.79 -11.78
N ILE A 557 30.57 9.76 -12.17
CA ILE A 557 30.56 10.36 -13.49
C ILE A 557 31.96 10.24 -14.08
N ASN A 558 32.06 9.85 -15.35
CA ASN A 558 33.34 9.77 -16.05
C ASN A 558 33.69 11.07 -16.79
N SER A 559 34.90 11.15 -17.34
CA SER A 559 35.38 12.34 -18.08
C SER A 559 34.58 12.68 -19.35
N SER A 560 33.74 11.76 -19.84
CA SER A 560 32.80 12.01 -20.96
C SER A 560 31.43 12.52 -20.49
N LEU A 561 31.29 12.84 -19.20
CA LEU A 561 30.06 13.19 -18.50
C LEU A 561 29.01 12.07 -18.49
N GLU A 562 29.41 10.82 -18.65
CA GLU A 562 28.49 9.68 -18.54
C GLU A 562 28.39 9.25 -17.07
N VAL A 563 27.16 8.98 -16.62
CA VAL A 563 26.88 8.44 -15.30
C VAL A 563 27.18 6.96 -15.31
N VAL A 564 28.27 6.54 -14.68
CA VAL A 564 28.68 5.13 -14.60
C VAL A 564 28.03 4.41 -13.42
N TYR A 565 27.56 5.18 -12.44
CA TYR A 565 26.78 4.68 -11.32
C TYR A 565 25.85 5.78 -10.79
N SER A 566 24.63 5.42 -10.42
CA SER A 566 23.66 6.34 -9.82
C SER A 566 22.90 5.66 -8.69
N HIS A 567 22.73 6.38 -7.58
CA HIS A 567 21.84 5.98 -6.50
C HIS A 567 21.05 7.17 -5.97
N TYR A 568 19.73 7.04 -5.94
CA TYR A 568 18.83 7.97 -5.29
C TYR A 568 18.37 7.36 -3.97
N GLY A 569 18.65 8.03 -2.86
CA GLY A 569 18.37 7.53 -1.53
C GLY A 569 16.88 7.26 -1.33
N ILE A 570 16.54 6.05 -0.86
CA ILE A 570 15.14 5.65 -0.65
C ILE A 570 14.55 6.26 0.64
N GLY A 571 15.41 6.59 1.62
CA GLY A 571 15.02 7.16 2.92
C GLY A 571 16.11 8.03 3.57
N ALA A 572 15.83 8.56 4.75
CA ALA A 572 16.77 9.39 5.52
C ALA A 572 17.98 8.59 6.05
N GLY A 573 17.89 7.26 6.15
CA GLY A 573 19.02 6.41 6.56
C GLY A 573 19.98 6.04 5.43
N ASP A 574 19.62 6.26 4.17
CA ASP A 574 20.26 5.65 3.00
C ASP A 574 21.49 6.41 2.48
N THR A 575 22.53 6.47 3.31
CA THR A 575 23.83 7.09 2.96
C THR A 575 24.86 5.98 2.69
N PRO A 576 25.60 6.01 1.56
CA PRO A 576 26.57 4.96 1.25
C PRO A 576 27.73 4.95 2.25
N SER A 577 28.25 3.76 2.54
CA SER A 577 29.48 3.57 3.29
C SER A 577 30.71 3.95 2.47
N ALA A 578 31.85 4.20 3.13
CA ALA A 578 33.13 4.43 2.47
C ALA A 578 33.52 3.28 1.52
N CYS A 579 33.23 2.03 1.90
CA CYS A 579 33.48 0.85 1.06
C CYS A 579 32.70 0.91 -0.26
N GLN A 580 31.39 1.22 -0.19
CA GLN A 580 30.54 1.36 -1.39
C GLN A 580 31.01 2.51 -2.28
N ILE A 581 31.42 3.63 -1.69
CA ILE A 581 31.99 4.78 -2.42
C ILE A 581 33.24 4.34 -3.18
N ILE A 582 34.20 3.71 -2.51
CA ILE A 582 35.46 3.27 -3.13
C ILE A 582 35.20 2.20 -4.21
N GLU A 583 34.31 1.26 -3.97
CA GLU A 583 33.95 0.22 -4.95
C GLU A 583 33.30 0.83 -6.20
N SER A 584 32.45 1.84 -6.05
CA SER A 584 31.81 2.51 -7.19
C SER A 584 32.79 3.34 -8.05
N LEU A 585 33.92 3.76 -7.47
CA LEU A 585 34.98 4.49 -8.17
C LEU A 585 35.96 3.58 -8.92
N LYS A 586 36.10 2.31 -8.51
CA LYS A 586 36.86 1.30 -9.25
C LYS A 586 36.13 0.96 -10.56
#